data_AF-A0A3N1WP96-F1
#
_entry.id   AF-A0A3N1WP96-F1
#
_cell.length_a   1.000
_cell.length_b   1.000
_cell.length_c   1.000
_cell.angle_alpha   90.00
_cell.angle_beta   90.00
_cell.angle_gamma   90.00
#
_symmetry.space_group_name_H-M   'P 1'
#
loop_
_entity.id
_entity.type
_entity.pdbx_description
1 polymer ?
#
loop_
_entity_poly.entity_id
_entity_poly.type
_entity_poly.pdbx_seq_one_letter_code
_entity_poly.pdbx_strand_id
1 'polypeptide(L)'
;MWIPGGIPHSAKATWNAHLNYLFIEPGAAALPEKCCMLAISPLIKELVGRLTREDINFEAESHAGRLTRVTLDELVTMPQQKLSLPVSTHPKIRAMADALVSQPEDRSTFKVWAKRLALSERSLARLMLRETGLTFGRWRQQLHLIVALRELASCITTGSASGRVLMICSSEKRFFMGMSSCGL
;
A
#
# COMPACT_ATOMS: atom_id res chain seq x y z
N MET A 1 4.47 -2.99 2.09
CA MET A 1 4.46 -2.73 0.64
C MET A 1 5.82 -3.09 0.09
N TRP A 2 5.90 -3.94 -0.93
CA TRP A 2 7.14 -4.27 -1.65
C TRP A 2 7.25 -3.44 -2.93
N ILE A 3 8.43 -2.87 -3.16
CA ILE A 3 8.75 -2.05 -4.34
C ILE A 3 10.09 -2.52 -4.94
N PRO A 4 10.07 -3.14 -6.13
CA PRO A 4 11.27 -3.49 -6.88
C PRO A 4 12.17 -2.30 -7.20
N GLY A 5 13.44 -2.58 -7.51
CA GLY A 5 14.42 -1.60 -7.95
C GLY A 5 14.00 -0.86 -9.22
N GLY A 6 14.51 0.36 -9.39
CA GLY A 6 14.24 1.19 -10.57
C GLY A 6 12.82 1.77 -10.68
N ILE A 7 11.89 1.49 -9.76
CA ILE A 7 10.50 1.99 -9.83
C ILE A 7 10.36 3.33 -9.09
N PRO A 8 10.00 4.43 -9.78
CA PRO A 8 9.68 5.69 -9.13
C PRO A 8 8.48 5.51 -8.19
N HIS A 9 8.63 5.92 -6.94
CA HIS A 9 7.57 5.83 -5.95
C HIS A 9 7.57 7.01 -4.99
N SER A 10 6.39 7.33 -4.49
CA SER A 10 6.15 8.34 -3.46
C SER A 10 5.27 7.72 -2.38
N ALA A 11 5.65 7.93 -1.13
CA ALA A 11 4.82 7.55 0.02
C ALA A 11 4.31 8.80 0.72
N LYS A 12 3.03 8.78 1.10
CA LYS A 12 2.43 9.74 2.03
C LYS A 12 1.91 8.95 3.22
N ALA A 13 2.26 9.40 4.41
CA ALA A 13 1.83 8.79 5.65
C ALA A 13 1.14 9.83 6.53
N THR A 14 0.26 9.36 7.41
CA THR A 14 -0.34 10.20 8.45
C THR A 14 0.70 10.52 9.52
N TRP A 15 0.51 11.63 10.24
CA TRP A 15 1.47 12.12 11.24
C TRP A 15 1.76 11.14 12.37
N ASN A 16 0.82 10.22 12.66
CA ASN A 16 0.92 9.19 13.69
C ASN A 16 1.38 7.81 13.16
N ALA A 17 1.77 7.72 11.89
CA ALA A 17 2.21 6.46 11.30
C ALA A 17 3.64 6.11 11.74
N HIS A 18 3.83 4.88 12.21
CA HIS A 18 5.16 4.32 12.41
C HIS A 18 5.57 3.53 11.18
N LEU A 19 6.57 4.04 10.45
CA LEU A 19 7.06 3.40 9.23
C LEU A 19 8.40 2.73 9.51
N ASN A 20 8.50 1.46 9.11
CA ASN A 20 9.77 0.78 9.00
C ASN A 20 10.12 0.62 7.52
N TYR A 21 11.38 0.90 7.20
CA TYR A 21 11.92 0.73 5.85
C TYR A 21 12.95 -0.38 5.88
N LEU A 22 12.76 -1.38 5.03
CA LEU A 22 13.75 -2.43 4.80
C LEU A 22 14.27 -2.28 3.37
N PHE A 23 15.56 -2.01 3.24
CA PHE A 23 16.24 -1.95 1.94
C PHE A 23 16.92 -3.29 1.69
N ILE A 24 16.55 -3.94 0.58
CA ILE A 24 17.06 -5.25 0.20
C ILE A 24 17.84 -5.11 -1.11
N GLU A 25 19.11 -5.52 -1.09
CA GLU A 25 19.94 -5.54 -2.29
C GLU A 25 19.31 -6.45 -3.37
N PRO A 26 19.30 -6.03 -4.65
CA PRO A 26 18.90 -6.90 -5.74
C PRO A 26 19.63 -8.25 -5.69
N GLY A 27 18.90 -9.36 -5.79
CA GLY A 27 19.47 -10.71 -5.74
C GLY A 27 19.71 -11.27 -4.33
N ALA A 28 19.52 -10.49 -3.26
CA ALA A 28 19.65 -11.00 -1.89
C ALA A 28 18.51 -11.99 -1.51
N ALA A 29 17.37 -11.91 -2.20
CA ALA A 29 16.23 -12.81 -2.03
C ALA A 29 15.38 -12.86 -3.31
N ALA A 30 14.66 -13.96 -3.53
CA ALA A 30 13.76 -14.15 -4.67
C ALA A 30 12.41 -13.43 -4.48
N LEU A 31 12.44 -12.09 -4.41
CA LEU A 31 11.27 -11.25 -4.18
C LEU A 31 10.52 -10.93 -5.50
N PRO A 32 9.24 -10.53 -5.43
CA PRO A 32 8.43 -10.28 -6.63
C PRO A 32 9.00 -9.21 -7.57
N GLU A 33 8.89 -9.40 -8.88
CA GLU A 33 9.36 -8.42 -9.87
C GLU A 33 8.45 -7.18 -10.00
N LYS A 34 7.25 -7.23 -9.43
CA LYS A 34 6.24 -6.17 -9.50
C LYS A 34 5.94 -5.65 -8.09
N CYS A 35 5.57 -4.38 -8.02
CA CYS A 35 5.03 -3.77 -6.80
C CYS A 35 3.86 -4.60 -6.27
N CYS A 36 3.91 -4.98 -4.99
CA CYS A 36 2.83 -5.73 -4.36
C CYS A 36 2.75 -5.47 -2.87
N MET A 37 1.58 -5.71 -2.29
CA MET A 37 1.43 -5.75 -0.84
C MET A 37 1.74 -7.17 -0.36
N LEU A 38 2.68 -7.33 0.57
CA LEU A 38 2.97 -8.62 1.21
C LEU A 38 2.20 -8.71 2.53
N ALA A 39 1.61 -9.87 2.82
CA ALA A 39 0.98 -10.14 4.11
C ALA A 39 2.06 -10.48 5.14
N ILE A 40 2.57 -9.46 5.84
CA ILE A 40 3.68 -9.64 6.79
C ILE A 40 3.20 -10.43 8.01
N SER A 41 3.92 -11.50 8.35
CA SER A 41 3.66 -12.30 9.56
C SER A 41 4.08 -11.54 10.83
N PRO A 42 3.52 -11.89 12.00
CA PRO A 42 3.98 -11.34 13.28
C PRO A 42 5.48 -11.56 13.53
N LEU A 43 6.03 -12.70 13.07
CA LEU A 43 7.46 -13.01 13.18
C LEU A 43 8.32 -11.95 12.47
N ILE A 44 8.05 -11.69 11.18
CA ILE A 44 8.80 -10.69 10.41
C ILE A 44 8.69 -9.31 11.05
N LYS A 45 7.51 -8.95 11.57
CA LYS A 45 7.29 -7.67 12.25
C LYS A 45 8.24 -7.50 13.45
N GLU A 46 8.38 -8.52 14.28
CA GLU A 46 9.26 -8.49 15.44
C GLU A 46 10.74 -8.59 15.04
N LEU A 47 11.08 -9.39 14.02
CA LEU A 47 12.44 -9.47 13.49
C LEU A 47 12.92 -8.11 12.96
N VAL A 48 12.10 -7.43 12.15
CA VAL A 48 12.41 -6.08 11.66
C VAL A 48 12.54 -5.11 12.84
N GLY A 49 11.65 -5.17 13.82
CA GLY A 49 11.74 -4.33 15.03
C GLY A 49 12.98 -4.59 15.88
N ARG A 50 13.53 -5.82 15.85
CA ARG A 50 14.79 -6.17 16.51
C ARG A 50 15.99 -5.64 15.72
N LEU A 51 15.98 -5.82 14.39
CA LEU A 51 17.03 -5.40 13.47
C LEU A 51 17.16 -3.87 13.40
N THR A 52 16.09 -3.10 13.62
CA THR A 52 16.17 -1.63 13.69
C THR A 52 17.01 -1.12 14.88
N ARG A 53 17.40 -2.00 15.82
CA ARG A 53 18.24 -1.66 16.98
C ARG A 53 19.69 -2.12 16.81
N GLU A 54 20.01 -2.79 15.72
CA GLU A 54 21.37 -3.25 15.40
C GLU A 54 22.12 -2.18 14.58
N ASP A 55 23.46 -2.22 14.60
CA ASP A 55 24.28 -1.40 13.72
C ASP A 55 24.07 -1.85 12.25
N ILE A 56 24.11 -0.92 11.30
CA ILE A 56 24.00 -1.24 9.87
C ILE A 56 25.18 -2.08 9.39
N ASN A 57 26.35 -1.94 10.03
CA ASN A 57 27.59 -2.63 9.68
C ASN A 57 27.83 -3.90 10.52
N PHE A 58 26.80 -4.73 10.71
CA PHE A 58 26.98 -6.02 11.39
C PHE A 58 27.72 -7.03 10.51
N GLU A 59 28.52 -7.90 11.12
CA GLU A 59 29.16 -9.02 10.42
C GLU A 59 28.11 -10.03 9.93
N ALA A 60 28.35 -10.65 8.77
CA ALA A 60 27.40 -11.57 8.15
C ALA A 60 27.06 -12.79 9.03
N GLU A 61 28.04 -13.30 9.79
CA GLU A 61 27.87 -14.43 10.70
C GLU A 61 27.61 -14.01 12.15
N SER A 62 27.33 -12.72 12.38
CA SER A 62 26.81 -12.26 13.67
C SER A 62 25.38 -12.77 13.90
N HIS A 63 24.89 -12.60 15.12
CA HIS A 63 23.48 -12.84 15.42
C HIS A 63 22.55 -11.98 14.54
N ALA A 64 22.88 -10.71 14.33
CA ALA A 64 22.11 -9.81 13.46
C ALA A 64 22.13 -10.25 11.98
N GLY A 65 23.27 -10.74 11.50
CA GLY A 65 23.40 -11.30 10.14
C GLY A 65 22.52 -12.55 9.94
N ARG A 66 22.49 -13.46 10.91
CA ARG A 66 21.59 -14.63 10.88
C ARG A 66 20.12 -14.24 10.92
N LEU A 67 19.73 -13.28 11.76
CA LEU A 67 18.36 -12.79 11.81
C LEU A 67 17.95 -12.11 10.50
N THR A 68 18.87 -11.40 9.85
CA THR A 68 18.65 -10.82 8.52
C THR A 68 18.35 -11.90 7.49
N ARG A 69 19.15 -12.98 7.46
CA ARG A 69 18.91 -14.12 6.56
C ARG A 69 17.54 -14.77 6.77
N VAL A 70 17.18 -15.06 8.02
CA VAL A 70 15.84 -15.58 8.37
C VAL A 70 14.74 -14.63 7.91
N THR A 71 14.92 -13.32 8.09
CA THR A 71 13.94 -12.31 7.66
C THR A 71 13.74 -12.35 6.14
N LEU A 72 14.82 -12.49 5.37
CA LEU A 72 14.76 -12.59 3.91
C LEU A 72 14.05 -13.88 3.46
N ASP A 73 14.40 -15.02 4.07
CA ASP A 73 13.78 -16.32 3.77
C ASP A 73 12.27 -16.28 4.03
N GLU A 74 11.86 -15.75 5.18
CA GLU A 74 10.45 -15.59 5.55
C GLU A 74 9.72 -14.65 4.56
N LEU A 75 10.33 -13.54 4.15
CA LEU A 75 9.73 -12.59 3.21
C LEU A 75 9.39 -13.21 1.85
N VAL A 76 10.23 -14.11 1.34
CA VAL A 76 9.99 -14.81 0.06
C VAL A 76 8.72 -15.66 0.12
N THR A 77 8.39 -16.19 1.29
CA THR A 77 7.20 -17.04 1.48
C THR A 77 5.90 -16.26 1.69
N MET A 78 5.98 -14.95 1.92
CA MET A 78 4.80 -14.16 2.28
C MET A 78 3.82 -14.02 1.12
N PRO A 79 2.52 -14.27 1.34
CA PRO A 79 1.54 -14.20 0.28
C PRO A 79 1.34 -12.75 -0.16
N GLN A 80 1.25 -12.56 -1.49
CA GLN A 80 0.88 -11.28 -2.07
C GLN A 80 -0.61 -11.01 -1.84
N GLN A 81 -0.90 -9.89 -1.19
CA GLN A 81 -2.25 -9.40 -0.97
C GLN A 81 -2.78 -8.71 -2.23
N LYS A 82 -4.02 -9.08 -2.61
CA LYS A 82 -4.75 -8.50 -3.74
C LYS A 82 -5.47 -7.19 -3.37
N LEU A 83 -4.90 -6.43 -2.43
CA LEU A 83 -5.38 -5.10 -2.07
C LEU A 83 -4.59 -4.07 -2.87
N SER A 84 -5.03 -3.85 -4.10
CA SER A 84 -4.56 -2.77 -4.96
C SER A 84 -5.80 -2.05 -5.49
N LEU A 85 -5.87 -0.74 -5.26
CA LEU A 85 -6.83 0.13 -5.93
C LEU A 85 -6.08 0.89 -7.03
N PRO A 86 -6.27 0.52 -8.30
CA PRO A 86 -5.66 1.21 -9.41
C PRO A 86 -6.13 2.68 -9.43
N VAL A 87 -5.17 3.59 -9.33
CA VAL A 87 -5.44 5.03 -9.39
C VAL A 87 -5.42 5.43 -10.87
N SER A 88 -6.58 5.71 -11.45
CA SER A 88 -6.67 6.26 -12.80
C SER A 88 -6.45 7.77 -12.78
N THR A 89 -5.71 8.28 -13.77
CA THR A 89 -5.57 9.71 -14.02
C THR A 89 -6.70 10.27 -14.88
N HIS A 90 -7.58 9.42 -15.42
CA HIS A 90 -8.70 9.85 -16.25
C HIS A 90 -9.69 10.71 -15.42
N PRO A 91 -10.00 11.95 -15.84
CA PRO A 91 -10.75 12.92 -15.03
C PRO A 91 -12.08 12.38 -14.49
N LYS A 92 -12.84 11.63 -15.30
CA LYS A 92 -14.12 11.05 -14.89
C LYS A 92 -14.00 9.94 -13.83
N ILE A 93 -12.95 9.11 -13.91
CA ILE A 93 -12.74 8.04 -12.92
C ILE A 93 -12.22 8.65 -11.62
N ARG A 94 -11.32 9.64 -11.71
CA ARG A 94 -10.85 10.42 -10.57
C ARG A 94 -11.98 11.13 -9.86
N ALA A 95 -12.85 11.86 -10.56
CA ALA A 95 -13.99 12.54 -9.96
C ALA A 95 -14.94 11.58 -9.22
N MET A 96 -15.17 10.39 -9.77
CA MET A 96 -15.96 9.35 -9.09
C MET A 96 -15.25 8.81 -7.84
N ALA A 97 -13.93 8.62 -7.90
CA ALA A 97 -13.13 8.21 -6.75
C ALA A 97 -13.17 9.25 -5.64
N ASP A 98 -12.91 10.52 -5.96
CA ASP A 98 -12.88 11.62 -5.01
C ASP A 98 -14.24 11.78 -4.31
N ALA A 99 -15.34 11.70 -5.05
CA ALA A 99 -16.68 11.77 -4.49
C ALA A 99 -16.99 10.58 -3.55
N LEU A 100 -16.63 9.35 -3.93
CA LEU A 100 -16.83 8.17 -3.08
C LEU A 100 -15.89 8.13 -1.86
N VAL A 101 -14.74 8.80 -1.92
CA VAL A 101 -13.86 9.01 -0.76
C VAL A 101 -14.46 10.04 0.19
N SER A 102 -15.06 11.12 -0.34
CA SER A 102 -15.69 12.17 0.48
C SER A 102 -17.00 11.73 1.15
N GLN A 103 -17.74 10.81 0.52
CA GLN A 103 -19.02 10.27 1.01
C GLN A 103 -19.04 8.74 0.88
N PRO A 104 -18.32 8.00 1.76
CA PRO A 104 -18.20 6.54 1.70
C PRO A 104 -19.54 5.80 1.85
N GLU A 105 -20.53 6.46 2.44
CA GLU A 105 -21.90 6.00 2.57
C GLU A 105 -22.69 6.06 1.25
N ASP A 106 -22.27 6.85 0.25
CA ASP A 106 -23.00 7.02 -1.02
C ASP A 106 -23.29 5.64 -1.64
N ARG A 107 -24.57 5.24 -1.70
CA ARG A 107 -25.04 3.98 -2.28
C ARG A 107 -25.41 4.07 -3.76
N SER A 108 -25.06 5.17 -4.43
CA SER A 108 -25.35 5.41 -5.86
C SER A 108 -24.99 4.20 -6.72
N THR A 109 -25.94 3.81 -7.57
CA THR A 109 -25.79 2.69 -8.49
C THR A 109 -24.89 3.07 -9.66
N PHE A 110 -24.41 2.07 -10.39
CA PHE A 110 -23.59 2.30 -11.57
C PHE A 110 -24.30 3.17 -12.63
N LYS A 111 -25.61 3.00 -12.78
CA LYS A 111 -26.47 3.83 -13.64
C LYS A 111 -26.50 5.29 -13.22
N VAL A 112 -26.55 5.56 -11.91
CA VAL A 112 -26.50 6.93 -11.37
C VAL A 112 -25.13 7.55 -11.67
N TRP A 113 -24.04 6.80 -11.48
CA TRP A 113 -22.69 7.26 -11.83
C TRP A 113 -22.51 7.55 -13.32
N ALA A 114 -23.05 6.69 -14.18
CA ALA A 114 -23.03 6.92 -15.63
C ALA A 114 -23.72 8.25 -15.99
N LYS A 115 -24.89 8.52 -15.40
CA LYS A 115 -25.59 9.80 -15.57
C LYS A 115 -24.78 10.99 -15.05
N ARG A 116 -24.26 10.92 -13.81
CA ARG A 116 -23.43 11.99 -13.20
C ARG A 116 -22.20 12.34 -14.04
N LEU A 117 -21.62 11.35 -14.72
CA LEU A 117 -20.42 11.51 -15.55
C LEU A 117 -20.74 11.79 -17.04
N ALA A 118 -22.01 11.99 -17.39
CA ALA A 118 -22.48 12.16 -18.77
C ALA A 118 -21.96 11.05 -19.70
N LEU A 119 -22.17 9.78 -19.31
CA LEU A 119 -21.81 8.58 -20.06
C LEU A 119 -22.99 7.60 -20.10
N SER A 120 -23.05 6.77 -21.14
CA SER A 120 -23.86 5.55 -21.08
C SER A 120 -23.19 4.53 -20.14
N GLU A 121 -23.97 3.63 -19.55
CA GLU A 121 -23.44 2.56 -18.68
C GLU A 121 -22.39 1.71 -19.40
N ARG A 122 -22.62 1.39 -20.68
CA ARG A 122 -21.65 0.68 -21.54
C ARG A 122 -20.34 1.44 -21.69
N SER A 123 -20.41 2.76 -21.87
CA SER A 123 -19.20 3.60 -22.01
C SER A 123 -18.44 3.69 -20.71
N LEU A 124 -19.13 3.85 -19.58
CA LEU A 124 -18.50 3.87 -18.26
C LEU A 124 -17.88 2.51 -17.91
N ALA A 125 -18.53 1.40 -18.26
CA ALA A 125 -18.01 0.06 -17.96
C ALA A 125 -16.71 -0.22 -18.71
N ARG A 126 -16.68 0.12 -20.00
CA ARG A 126 -15.48 0.02 -20.83
C ARG A 126 -14.37 0.94 -20.33
N LEU A 127 -14.71 2.17 -19.93
CA LEU A 127 -13.73 3.10 -19.37
C LEU A 127 -13.14 2.56 -18.06
N MET A 128 -13.97 2.08 -17.14
CA MET A 128 -13.52 1.47 -15.87
C MET A 128 -12.58 0.30 -16.10
N LEU A 129 -12.95 -0.63 -16.99
CA LEU A 129 -12.11 -1.79 -17.27
C LEU A 129 -10.78 -1.38 -17.93
N ARG A 130 -10.80 -0.41 -18.86
CA ARG A 130 -9.59 0.09 -19.51
C ARG A 130 -8.65 0.79 -18.52
N GLU A 131 -9.20 1.64 -17.66
CA GLU A 131 -8.42 2.51 -16.77
C GLU A 131 -7.97 1.81 -15.48
N THR A 132 -8.74 0.83 -15.00
CA THR A 132 -8.50 0.18 -13.70
C THR A 132 -8.31 -1.33 -13.81
N GLY A 133 -8.67 -1.96 -14.92
CA GLY A 133 -8.67 -3.43 -15.03
C GLY A 133 -9.76 -4.11 -14.18
N LEU A 134 -10.68 -3.35 -13.58
CA LEU A 134 -11.68 -3.85 -12.64
C LEU A 134 -13.10 -3.44 -13.04
N THR A 135 -14.08 -4.25 -12.62
CA THR A 135 -15.49 -3.87 -12.66
C THR A 135 -15.79 -2.84 -11.58
N PHE A 136 -16.84 -2.04 -11.76
CA PHE A 136 -17.22 -1.01 -10.79
C PHE A 136 -17.46 -1.56 -9.37
N GLY A 137 -18.16 -2.70 -9.25
CA GLY A 137 -18.41 -3.31 -7.95
C GLY A 137 -17.13 -3.69 -7.21
N ARG A 138 -16.20 -4.36 -7.91
CA ARG A 138 -14.92 -4.79 -7.32
C ARG A 138 -14.04 -3.60 -6.97
N TRP A 139 -13.95 -2.62 -7.87
CA TRP A 139 -13.19 -1.39 -7.64
C TRP A 139 -13.74 -0.60 -6.43
N ARG A 140 -15.07 -0.43 -6.35
CA ARG A 140 -15.71 0.26 -5.23
C ARG A 140 -15.55 -0.48 -3.90
N GLN A 141 -15.61 -1.81 -3.91
CA GLN A 141 -15.34 -2.63 -2.72
C GLN A 141 -13.92 -2.40 -2.20
N GLN A 142 -12.91 -2.41 -3.09
CA GLN A 142 -11.53 -2.13 -2.70
C GLN A 142 -11.35 -0.69 -2.19
N LEU A 143 -12.01 0.29 -2.83
CA LEU A 143 -12.01 1.67 -2.37
C LEU A 143 -12.57 1.79 -0.94
N HIS A 144 -13.74 1.22 -0.69
CA HIS A 144 -14.36 1.25 0.64
C HIS A 144 -13.51 0.54 1.70
N LEU A 145 -12.85 -0.57 1.35
CA LEU A 145 -11.95 -1.26 2.27
C LEU A 145 -10.75 -0.37 2.64
N ILE A 146 -10.16 0.33 1.66
CA ILE A 146 -9.06 1.27 1.92
C ILE A 146 -9.52 2.45 2.78
N VAL A 147 -10.70 3.01 2.50
CA VAL A 147 -11.28 4.09 3.31
C VAL A 147 -11.56 3.61 4.73
N ALA A 148 -12.18 2.44 4.91
CA ALA A 148 -12.45 1.88 6.24
C ALA A 148 -11.15 1.61 7.02
N LEU A 149 -10.11 1.10 6.37
CA LEU A 149 -8.79 0.92 7.01
C LEU A 149 -8.17 2.26 7.44
N ARG A 150 -8.35 3.32 6.63
CA ARG A 150 -7.91 4.67 6.98
C ARG A 150 -8.68 5.20 8.19
N GLU A 151 -10.00 5.07 8.19
CA GLU A 151 -10.87 5.52 9.30
C GLU A 151 -10.59 4.74 10.59
N LEU A 152 -10.37 3.42 10.51
CA LEU A 152 -9.95 2.62 11.65
C LEU A 152 -8.61 3.08 12.21
N ALA A 153 -7.63 3.35 11.34
CA ALA A 153 -6.34 3.88 11.76
C ALA A 153 -6.45 5.28 12.38
N SER A 154 -7.43 6.10 12.00
CA SER A 154 -7.68 7.43 12.57
C SER A 154 -8.63 7.45 13.77
N CYS A 155 -9.41 6.40 14.04
CA CYS A 155 -10.30 6.30 15.20
C CYS A 155 -9.66 5.61 16.41
N ILE A 156 -8.50 4.99 16.26
CA ILE A 156 -7.72 4.36 17.37
C ILE A 156 -7.11 5.41 18.33
N THR A 157 -7.48 6.69 18.19
CA THR A 157 -7.01 7.86 18.94
C THR A 157 -7.33 7.86 20.43
N THR A 158 -8.00 6.84 20.99
CA THR A 158 -8.19 6.69 22.45
C THR A 158 -7.66 5.39 23.04
N GLY A 159 -7.00 4.53 22.25
CA GLY A 159 -6.47 3.26 22.74
C GLY A 159 -5.34 2.72 21.87
N SER A 160 -4.13 3.24 22.06
CA SER A 160 -2.82 2.65 21.72
C SER A 160 -2.82 1.42 20.79
N ALA A 161 -3.18 1.57 19.52
CA ALA A 161 -2.79 0.63 18.47
C ALA A 161 -1.95 1.38 17.43
N SER A 162 -0.63 1.37 17.67
CA SER A 162 0.38 1.83 16.73
C SER A 162 0.37 0.92 15.49
N GLY A 163 -0.31 1.36 14.44
CA GLY A 163 -0.27 0.72 13.13
C GLY A 163 1.11 0.89 12.51
N ARG A 164 1.99 -0.11 12.68
CA ARG A 164 3.28 -0.16 11.99
C ARG A 164 3.08 -0.59 10.55
N VAL A 165 3.42 0.27 9.60
CA VAL A 165 3.45 -0.09 8.18
C VAL A 165 4.90 -0.39 7.79
N LEU A 166 5.14 -1.62 7.33
CA LEU A 166 6.44 -2.01 6.79
C LEU A 166 6.47 -1.74 5.27
N MET A 167 7.36 -0.83 4.87
CA MET A 167 7.73 -0.63 3.48
C MET A 167 9.05 -1.35 3.22
N ILE A 168 9.08 -2.16 2.19
CA ILE A 168 10.23 -2.96 1.78
C ILE A 168 10.56 -2.52 0.37
N CYS A 169 11.76 -2.01 0.17
CA CYS A 169 12.21 -1.49 -1.10
C CYS A 169 13.49 -2.21 -1.51
N SER A 170 13.69 -2.40 -2.80
CA SER A 170 15.03 -2.68 -3.29
C SER A 170 15.91 -1.43 -3.15
N SER A 171 17.21 -1.58 -2.86
CA SER A 171 18.12 -0.50 -2.44
C SER A 171 18.47 0.54 -3.53
N GLU A 172 17.87 0.49 -4.72
CA GLU A 172 18.14 1.44 -5.79
C GLU A 172 17.49 2.81 -5.53
N LYS A 173 18.32 3.77 -5.10
CA LYS A 173 17.98 5.13 -4.61
C LYS A 173 17.12 5.98 -5.57
N ARG A 174 15.79 5.84 -5.55
CA ARG A 174 14.83 6.89 -5.94
C ARG A 174 13.54 6.79 -5.11
N PHE A 175 13.64 7.12 -3.82
CA PHE A 175 12.48 7.31 -2.95
C PHE A 175 12.28 8.79 -2.64
N PHE A 176 11.10 9.33 -2.95
CA PHE A 176 10.68 10.66 -2.50
C PHE A 176 9.65 10.50 -1.39
N MET A 177 9.99 10.95 -0.17
CA MET A 177 9.07 10.93 0.97
C MET A 177 8.48 12.33 1.17
N GLY A 178 7.15 12.44 1.11
CA GLY A 178 6.43 13.67 1.43
C GLY A 178 5.60 13.47 2.69
N MET A 179 5.89 14.21 3.77
CA MET A 179 5.03 14.29 4.95
C MET A 179 3.93 15.31 4.66
N SER A 180 2.67 14.88 4.62
CA SER A 180 1.54 15.80 4.57
C SER A 180 1.10 16.10 6.00
N SER A 181 1.19 17.35 6.43
CA SER A 181 0.37 17.86 7.54
C SER A 181 -1.09 17.79 7.10
N CYS A 182 -1.91 16.95 7.71
CA CYS A 182 -3.37 17.08 7.58
C CYS A 182 -3.75 18.44 8.18
N GLY A 183 -3.99 19.42 7.31
CA GLY A 183 -4.62 20.68 7.68
C GLY A 183 -6.13 20.53 7.54
N LEU A 184 -6.80 20.85 8.66
CA LEU A 184 -8.23 21.05 8.91
C LEU A 184 -9.13 19.80 8.92
#